data_AF-W9RZ42-F1
#
_entry.id   AF-W9RZ42-F1
#
_cell.length_a   1.000
_cell.length_b   1.000
_cell.length_c   1.000
_cell.angle_alpha   90.00
_cell.angle_beta   90.00
_cell.angle_gamma   90.00
#
_symmetry.space_group_name_H-M   'P 1'
#
loop_
_entity.id
_entity.type
_entity.pdbx_description
1 polymer ?
#
loop_
_entity_poly.entity_id
_entity_poly.type
_entity_poly.pdbx_seq_one_letter_code
_entity_poly.pdbx_strand_id
1 'polypeptide(L)'
;MEVLAKVTVYRDRERSVARYNEFRRALLLVPIKKWEDLRDDDEAIEILKEVYGDDVEELDILVGLMAEKKIIGFASSAFSVWDSPPTPPNPIPIYLRSPA
;
A
#
# COMPACT_ATOMS: atom_id res chain seq x y z
N MET A 1 18.65 1.10 -8.71
CA MET A 1 17.53 1.11 -7.74
C MET A 1 17.40 -0.20 -6.98
N GLU A 2 17.65 -1.36 -7.60
CA GLU A 2 17.45 -2.67 -6.97
C GLU A 2 18.24 -2.91 -5.67
N VAL A 3 19.47 -2.40 -5.58
CA VAL A 3 20.30 -2.56 -4.38
C VAL A 3 19.66 -1.89 -3.15
N LEU A 4 19.06 -0.72 -3.32
CA LEU A 4 18.45 0.01 -2.20
C LEU A 4 17.18 -0.70 -1.70
N ALA A 5 16.34 -1.19 -2.62
CA ALA A 5 15.13 -1.95 -2.28
C ALA A 5 15.45 -3.23 -1.50
N LYS A 6 16.52 -3.94 -1.90
CA LYS A 6 16.99 -5.12 -1.19
C LYS A 6 17.53 -4.77 0.20
N VAL A 7 18.29 -3.68 0.31
CA VAL A 7 18.84 -3.20 1.58
C VAL A 7 17.76 -2.74 2.55
N THR A 8 16.67 -2.11 2.08
CA THR A 8 15.57 -1.68 2.95
C THR A 8 14.84 -2.88 3.54
N VAL A 9 14.50 -3.89 2.73
CA VAL A 9 13.89 -5.13 3.23
C VAL A 9 14.79 -5.82 4.25
N TYR A 10 16.10 -5.89 3.96
CA TYR A 10 17.07 -6.49 4.87
C TYR A 10 17.16 -5.72 6.21
N ARG A 11 17.19 -4.38 6.18
CA ARG A 11 17.23 -3.54 7.39
C ARG A 11 15.97 -3.65 8.25
N ASP A 12 14.80 -3.77 7.63
CA ASP A 12 13.54 -3.92 8.36
C ASP A 12 13.52 -5.24 9.14
N ARG A 13 14.06 -6.31 8.53
CA ARG A 13 14.25 -7.60 9.20
C ARG A 13 15.28 -7.54 10.32
N GLU A 14 16.43 -6.91 10.11
CA GLU A 14 17.46 -6.74 11.15
C GLU A 14 16.93 -5.99 12.38
N ARG A 15 16.05 -5.02 12.18
CA ARG A 15 15.46 -4.21 13.25
C ARG A 15 14.25 -4.88 13.92
N SER A 16 13.92 -6.12 13.53
CA SER A 16 12.74 -6.85 14.01
C SER A 16 11.46 -6.03 13.82
N VAL A 17 11.36 -5.29 12.71
CA VAL A 17 10.13 -4.59 12.34
C VAL A 17 9.07 -5.64 12.02
N ALA A 18 7.85 -5.41 12.54
CA ALA A 18 6.71 -6.29 12.30
C ALA A 18 6.47 -6.50 10.79
N ARG A 19 6.13 -7.73 10.42
CA ARG A 19 5.72 -8.05 9.04
C ARG A 19 4.36 -7.44 8.72
N TYR A 20 3.96 -7.40 7.45
CA TYR A 20 2.78 -6.64 7.02
C TYR A 20 1.49 -7.01 7.78
N ASN A 21 1.20 -8.30 7.94
CA ASN A 21 0.00 -8.75 8.64
C ASN A 21 0.04 -8.47 10.15
N GLU A 22 1.20 -8.66 10.77
CA GLU A 22 1.40 -8.31 12.17
C GLU A 22 1.25 -6.79 12.40
N PHE A 23 1.79 -5.99 11.49
CA PHE A 23 1.64 -4.53 11.51
C PHE A 23 0.16 -4.12 11.40
N ARG A 24 -0.63 -4.75 10.53
CA ARG A 24 -2.07 -4.53 10.44
C ARG A 24 -2.78 -4.87 11.75
N ARG A 25 -2.45 -6.02 12.37
CA ARG A 25 -3.02 -6.42 13.68
C ARG A 25 -2.68 -5.42 14.78
N ALA A 26 -1.45 -4.92 14.82
CA ALA A 26 -1.02 -3.91 15.80
C ALA A 26 -1.81 -2.60 15.68
N LEU A 27 -2.25 -2.26 14.46
CA LEU A 27 -3.10 -1.10 14.18
C LEU A 27 -4.60 -1.41 14.24
N LEU A 28 -5.01 -2.60 14.70
CA LEU A 28 -6.40 -3.07 14.73
C LEU A 28 -7.07 -3.07 13.34
N LEU A 29 -6.28 -3.20 12.27
CA LEU A 29 -6.75 -3.36 10.91
C LEU A 29 -7.00 -4.84 10.61
N VAL A 30 -7.93 -5.11 9.68
CA VAL A 30 -8.23 -6.47 9.23
C VAL A 30 -7.00 -7.04 8.51
N PRO A 31 -6.42 -8.17 8.96
CA PRO A 31 -5.30 -8.81 8.29
C PRO A 31 -5.75 -9.44 6.96
N ILE A 32 -4.84 -9.51 5.99
CA ILE A 32 -5.10 -10.19 4.72
C ILE A 32 -5.06 -11.69 4.91
N LYS A 33 -5.95 -12.43 4.24
CA LYS A 33 -5.96 -13.91 4.26
C LYS A 33 -5.54 -14.50 2.93
N LYS A 34 -5.68 -13.73 1.86
CA LYS A 34 -5.32 -14.13 0.50
C LYS A 34 -4.66 -12.97 -0.23
N TRP A 35 -3.92 -13.27 -1.28
CA TRP A 35 -3.22 -12.26 -2.07
C TRP A 35 -4.17 -11.31 -2.81
N GLU A 36 -5.36 -11.80 -3.15
CA GLU A 36 -6.43 -11.04 -3.79
C GLU A 36 -7.01 -9.93 -2.87
N ASP A 37 -6.81 -10.02 -1.55
CA ASP A 37 -7.22 -8.95 -0.62
C ASP A 37 -6.31 -7.72 -0.70
N LEU A 38 -5.09 -7.87 -1.21
CA LEU A 38 -4.08 -6.82 -1.26
C LEU A 38 -4.20 -5.95 -2.53
N ARG A 39 -4.41 -6.62 -3.68
CA ARG A 39 -4.46 -6.00 -5.01
C ARG A 39 -5.30 -6.85 -5.97
N ASP A 40 -5.95 -6.21 -6.93
CA ASP A 40 -6.78 -6.85 -7.96
C ASP A 40 -6.01 -7.18 -9.27
N ASP A 41 -4.68 -7.24 -9.22
CA ASP A 41 -3.80 -7.38 -10.40
C ASP A 41 -3.13 -8.76 -10.43
N ASP A 42 -3.53 -9.59 -11.39
CA ASP A 42 -3.12 -10.99 -11.49
C ASP A 42 -1.60 -11.16 -11.64
N GLU A 43 -0.94 -10.29 -12.40
CA GLU A 43 0.52 -10.34 -12.63
C GLU A 43 1.29 -10.06 -11.33
N ALA A 44 0.83 -9.07 -10.55
CA ALA A 44 1.45 -8.75 -9.27
C ALA A 44 1.23 -9.87 -8.23
N ILE A 45 0.07 -10.53 -8.24
CA ILE A 45 -0.22 -11.66 -7.36
C ILE A 45 0.69 -12.85 -7.69
N GLU A 46 0.92 -13.14 -8.98
CA GLU A 46 1.80 -14.23 -9.40
C GLU A 46 3.24 -14.01 -8.92
N ILE A 47 3.77 -12.80 -9.04
CA ILE A 47 5.10 -12.44 -8.53
C ILE A 47 5.16 -12.58 -7.01
N LEU A 48 4.13 -12.16 -6.29
CA LEU A 48 4.08 -12.31 -4.83
C LEU A 48 4.08 -13.78 -4.41
N LYS A 49 3.33 -14.62 -5.13
CA LYS A 49 3.31 -16.08 -4.92
C LYS A 49 4.65 -16.72 -5.26
N GLU A 50 5.36 -16.24 -6.29
CA GLU A 50 6.71 -16.73 -6.62
C GLU A 50 7.73 -16.41 -5.52
N VAL A 51 7.67 -15.20 -4.94
CA VAL A 51 8.64 -14.71 -3.96
C VAL A 51 8.36 -15.21 -2.54
N TYR A 52 7.09 -15.20 -2.11
CA TYR A 52 6.67 -15.49 -0.73
C TYR A 52 5.92 -16.82 -0.59
N GLY A 53 5.58 -17.49 -1.69
CA GLY A 53 4.79 -18.71 -1.68
C GLY A 53 3.32 -18.46 -1.32
N ASP A 54 2.73 -19.41 -0.60
CA ASP A 54 1.33 -19.32 -0.13
C ASP A 54 1.20 -18.67 1.26
N ASP A 55 2.30 -18.26 1.89
CA ASP A 55 2.30 -17.68 3.25
C ASP A 55 2.24 -16.14 3.22
N VAL A 56 1.06 -15.60 3.53
CA VAL A 56 0.82 -14.15 3.62
C VAL A 56 1.47 -13.50 4.85
N GLU A 57 1.89 -14.27 5.86
CA GLU A 57 2.54 -13.74 7.08
C GLU A 57 3.99 -13.34 6.83
N GLU A 58 4.65 -13.92 5.84
CA GLU A 58 6.05 -13.60 5.47
C GLU A 58 6.18 -12.30 4.65
N LEU A 59 5.06 -11.70 4.25
CA LEU A 59 5.03 -10.47 3.48
C LEU A 59 5.72 -9.33 4.22
N ASP A 60 6.79 -8.80 3.62
CA ASP A 60 7.51 -7.65 4.14
C ASP A 60 6.64 -6.39 4.15
N ILE A 61 6.76 -5.60 5.22
CA ILE A 61 5.94 -4.41 5.43
C ILE A 61 6.01 -3.42 4.27
N LEU A 62 7.22 -3.15 3.75
CA LEU A 62 7.41 -2.21 2.64
C LEU A 62 6.73 -2.71 1.36
N VAL A 63 6.80 -4.01 1.07
CA VAL A 63 6.17 -4.60 -0.12
C VAL A 63 4.65 -4.53 0.01
N GLY A 64 4.11 -4.89 1.18
CA GLY A 64 2.68 -4.80 1.45
C GLY A 64 2.14 -3.36 1.35
N LEU A 65 2.86 -2.37 1.91
CA LEU A 65 2.47 -0.95 1.82
C LEU A 65 2.48 -0.42 0.39
N MET A 66 3.41 -0.89 -0.45
CA MET A 66 3.49 -0.47 -1.84
C MET A 66 2.46 -1.18 -2.73
N ALA A 67 2.10 -2.42 -2.39
CA ALA A 67 1.12 -3.22 -3.12
C ALA A 67 -0.33 -2.93 -2.72
N GLU A 68 -0.56 -2.38 -1.52
CA GLU A 68 -1.90 -2.10 -1.00
C GLU A 68 -2.69 -1.17 -1.92
N LYS A 69 -3.93 -1.57 -2.21
CA LYS A 69 -4.88 -0.77 -2.98
C LYS A 69 -5.08 0.60 -2.33
N LYS A 70 -4.66 1.64 -3.05
CA LYS A 70 -4.72 3.02 -2.55
C LYS A 70 -6.14 3.56 -2.55
N ILE A 71 -6.48 4.27 -1.48
CA ILE A 71 -7.72 5.05 -1.39
C ILE A 71 -7.65 6.19 -2.40
N ILE A 72 -8.76 6.45 -3.08
CA ILE A 72 -8.88 7.54 -4.06
C ILE A 72 -8.54 8.88 -3.38
N GLY A 73 -7.60 9.63 -3.98
CA GLY A 73 -7.20 10.96 -3.51
C GLY A 73 -6.08 11.00 -2.48
N PHE A 74 -5.54 9.86 -2.04
CA PHE A 74 -4.38 9.83 -1.13
C PHE A 74 -3.16 10.54 -1.78
N ALA A 75 -2.63 11.58 -1.12
CA ALA A 75 -1.47 12.41 -1.50
C ALA A 75 -1.65 13.48 -2.61
N SER A 76 -2.84 14.04 -2.82
CA SER A 76 -3.16 14.94 -3.96
C SER A 76 -3.06 16.47 -3.72
N SER A 77 -2.57 16.95 -2.56
CA SER A 77 -2.79 18.36 -2.15
C SER A 77 -1.59 19.30 -2.30
N ALA A 78 -0.42 18.95 -1.75
CA ALA A 78 0.72 19.88 -1.67
C ALA A 78 1.92 19.47 -2.54
N PHE A 79 1.86 18.28 -3.13
CA PHE A 79 2.89 17.69 -3.99
C PHE A 79 2.43 17.53 -5.45
N SER A 80 1.34 18.21 -5.81
CA SER A 80 0.80 18.16 -7.17
C SER A 80 1.75 18.84 -8.15
N VAL A 81 1.80 18.32 -9.37
CA VAL A 81 2.61 18.89 -10.45
C VAL A 81 2.23 20.37 -10.62
N TRP A 82 3.22 21.26 -10.60
CA TRP A 82 3.01 22.71 -10.63
C TRP A 82 2.15 23.18 -11.81
N ASP A 83 2.22 22.49 -12.95
CA ASP A 83 1.46 22.78 -14.18
C ASP A 83 0.11 22.05 -14.27
N SER A 84 -0.39 21.51 -13.16
CA SER A 84 -1.70 20.85 -13.15
C SER A 84 -2.81 21.85 -13.43
N PRO A 85 -3.81 21.51 -14.27
CA PRO A 85 -4.94 22.41 -14.51
C PRO A 85 -5.68 22.67 -13.20
N PRO A 86 -6.21 23.89 -13.01
CA PRO A 86 -6.98 24.21 -11.81
C PRO A 86 -8.22 23.30 -11.72
N THR A 87 -8.39 22.63 -10.59
CA THR A 87 -9.58 21.82 -10.35
C THR A 87 -10.77 22.74 -10.09
N PRO A 88 -11.90 22.61 -10.81
CA PRO A 88 -13.05 23.46 -10.59
C PRO A 88 -13.59 23.23 -9.17
N PRO A 89 -13.97 24.30 -8.45
CA PRO A 89 -14.45 24.16 -7.08
C PRO A 89 -15.76 23.36 -7.05
N ASN A 90 -15.79 22.29 -6.26
CA ASN A 90 -17.01 21.52 -6.05
C ASN A 90 -17.99 22.33 -5.15
N PRO A 91 -19.18 22.70 -5.65
CA PRO A 91 -20.13 23.58 -4.96
C PRO A 91 -20.80 22.93 -3.75
N ILE A 92 -20.70 21.60 -3.61
CA ILE A 92 -21.23 20.87 -2.46
C ILE A 92 -20.31 21.12 -1.25
N PRO A 93 -20.86 21.56 -0.09
CA PRO A 93 -20.10 21.71 1.15
C PRO A 93 -19.31 20.45 1.49
N ILE A 94 -18.10 20.61 2.04
CA ILE A 94 -17.14 19.50 2.23
C ILE A 94 -17.74 18.31 2.99
N TYR A 95 -18.59 18.58 3.99
CA TYR A 95 -19.26 17.57 4.81
C TYR A 95 -20.39 16.82 4.10
N LEU A 96 -20.84 17.31 2.93
CA LEU A 96 -21.93 16.73 2.13
C LEU A 96 -21.43 16.03 0.86
N ARG A 97 -20.12 15.98 0.63
CA ARG A 97 -19.55 15.28 -0.52
C ARG A 97 -19.53 13.78 -0.25
N SER A 98 -20.22 13.01 -1.10
CA SER A 98 -20.06 11.55 -1.08
C SER A 98 -18.68 11.19 -1.63
N PRO A 99 -17.94 10.26 -1.00
CA PRO A 99 -16.84 9.60 -1.68
C PRO A 99 -17.41 8.91 -2.93
N ALA A 100 -16.72 9.09 -4.06
CA ALA A 100 -17.03 8.44 -5.33
C ALA A 100 -16.25 7.12 -5.43
#